data_AF-A0A970I3W7-F1
#
_entry.id   AF-A0A970I3W7-F1
#
_cell.length_a   1.000
_cell.length_b   1.000
_cell.length_c   1.000
_cell.angle_alpha   90.00
_cell.angle_beta   90.00
_cell.angle_gamma   90.00
#
_symmetry.space_group_name_H-M   'P 1'
#
loop_
_entity.id
_entity.type
_entity.pdbx_description
1 polymer ?
#
loop_
_entity_poly.entity_id
_entity_poly.type
_entity_poly.pdbx_seq_one_letter_code
_entity_poly.pdbx_strand_id
1 'polypeptide(L)'
;DPPGEFSPAETCYLAGMGMKDRVITSALVNMAVSGYLTIDHSKKGYSIRQVSGEETELSAEEKAIASVLFSRGPEIKLDNKNHLLFGQARNKAASVLKAKMTPEYFSLNTSQLLPGFVLSVLWTVLTFNFSPSPAVPVILVFLFLALAILFIWLIRAPTLQGRVLMDEAEGFKMYLSVAEKDRLNIMSEPDLTAGRFEKYLPYAIALGVENEWGRRFENALKRSAQDARDYRPSWYTGPAAAVSGFSPQIITSGVGRSFSSAISSASTPPGSSSGSGGGGSSGGGGGGGGGGGW
;
A
#
# COMPACT_ATOMS: atom_id res chain seq x y z
N ASP A 1 -14.52 15.16 1.57
CA ASP A 1 -14.10 14.58 0.27
C ASP A 1 -12.71 13.97 0.40
N PRO A 2 -12.25 13.14 -0.55
CA PRO A 2 -10.86 12.67 -0.57
C PRO A 2 -9.89 13.86 -0.54
N PRO A 3 -8.67 13.66 0.01
CA PRO A 3 -7.66 14.72 0.12
C PRO A 3 -7.22 15.18 -1.29
N GLY A 4 -7.52 16.44 -1.63
CA GLY A 4 -7.25 17.05 -2.94
C GLY A 4 -7.80 16.29 -4.17
N GLU A 5 -7.32 16.65 -5.37
CA GLU A 5 -7.54 15.91 -6.64
C GLU A 5 -6.61 14.69 -6.78
N PHE A 6 -6.14 14.14 -5.66
CA PHE A 6 -5.18 13.04 -5.66
C PHE A 6 -5.85 11.70 -5.89
N SER A 7 -5.19 10.84 -6.65
CA SER A 7 -5.66 9.47 -6.81
C SER A 7 -5.54 8.68 -5.49
N PRO A 8 -6.21 7.52 -5.38
CA PRO A 8 -6.03 6.62 -4.25
C PRO A 8 -4.58 6.16 -4.05
N ALA A 9 -3.86 5.90 -5.15
CA ALA A 9 -2.47 5.48 -5.12
C ALA A 9 -1.55 6.59 -4.62
N GLU A 10 -1.82 7.82 -5.04
CA GLU A 10 -1.14 9.03 -4.60
C GLU A 10 -1.37 9.30 -3.11
N THR A 11 -2.62 9.20 -2.68
CA THR A 11 -3.00 9.31 -1.26
C THR A 11 -2.25 8.28 -0.41
N CYS A 12 -2.18 7.02 -0.87
CA CYS A 12 -1.43 5.97 -0.19
C CYS A 12 0.08 6.28 -0.12
N TYR A 13 0.66 6.74 -1.23
CA TYR A 13 2.07 7.08 -1.31
C TYR A 13 2.43 8.24 -0.38
N LEU A 14 1.59 9.28 -0.35
CA LEU A 14 1.77 10.45 0.49
C LEU A 14 1.66 10.10 1.98
N ALA A 15 0.55 9.49 2.39
CA ALA A 15 0.31 9.08 3.78
C ALA A 15 1.36 8.07 4.27
N GLY A 16 1.83 7.19 3.39
CA GLY A 16 2.86 6.19 3.69
C GLY A 16 4.31 6.69 3.54
N MET A 17 4.53 7.93 3.10
CA MET A 17 5.82 8.50 2.73
C MET A 17 6.65 7.64 1.76
N GLY A 18 5.99 6.91 0.86
CA GLY A 18 6.65 6.04 -0.12
C GLY A 18 5.79 4.88 -0.62
N MET A 19 6.42 3.97 -1.37
CA MET A 19 5.75 2.81 -1.98
C MET A 19 5.41 1.74 -0.93
N LYS A 20 4.18 1.77 -0.42
CA LYS A 20 3.58 0.67 0.35
C LYS A 20 2.96 -0.37 -0.60
N ASP A 21 2.73 -1.58 -0.11
CA ASP A 21 2.13 -2.66 -0.93
C ASP A 21 0.70 -2.31 -1.39
N ARG A 22 -0.02 -1.55 -0.57
CA ARG A 22 -1.38 -1.09 -0.88
C ARG A 22 -1.47 -0.08 -2.02
N VAL A 23 -0.37 0.58 -2.41
CA VAL A 23 -0.37 1.58 -3.51
C VAL A 23 -0.82 0.95 -4.82
N ILE A 24 -0.29 -0.22 -5.15
CA ILE A 24 -0.65 -0.93 -6.39
C ILE A 24 -2.06 -1.51 -6.28
N THR A 25 -2.43 -2.03 -5.10
CA THR A 25 -3.80 -2.54 -4.88
C THR A 25 -4.84 -1.44 -5.04
N SER A 26 -4.66 -0.29 -4.41
CA SER A 26 -5.59 0.83 -4.51
C SER A 26 -5.68 1.36 -5.95
N ALA A 27 -4.56 1.42 -6.69
CA ALA A 27 -4.57 1.77 -8.11
C ALA A 27 -5.35 0.77 -8.97
N LEU A 28 -5.11 -0.53 -8.79
CA LEU A 28 -5.81 -1.57 -9.54
C LEU A 28 -7.31 -1.59 -9.25
N VAL A 29 -7.70 -1.39 -7.98
CA VAL A 29 -9.12 -1.30 -7.60
C VAL A 29 -9.76 -0.01 -8.11
N ASN A 30 -9.03 1.11 -8.12
CA ASN A 30 -9.52 2.36 -8.72
C ASN A 30 -9.75 2.20 -10.22
N MET A 31 -8.80 1.60 -10.96
CA MET A 31 -8.98 1.26 -12.37
C MET A 31 -10.17 0.31 -12.59
N ALA A 32 -10.44 -0.60 -11.66
CA ALA A 32 -11.57 -1.50 -11.74
C ALA A 32 -12.90 -0.73 -11.59
N VAL A 33 -13.02 0.07 -10.53
CA VAL A 33 -14.19 0.90 -10.24
C VAL A 33 -14.47 1.89 -11.36
N SER A 34 -13.42 2.48 -11.95
CA SER A 34 -13.55 3.42 -13.06
C SER A 34 -13.95 2.75 -14.38
N GLY A 35 -13.98 1.42 -14.48
CA GLY A 35 -14.38 0.68 -15.68
C GLY A 35 -13.23 0.25 -16.60
N TYR A 36 -11.98 0.62 -16.30
CA TYR A 36 -10.82 0.30 -17.15
C TYR A 36 -10.44 -1.18 -17.15
N LEU A 37 -10.66 -1.87 -16.03
CA LEU A 37 -10.38 -3.30 -15.90
C LEU A 37 -11.44 -4.01 -15.07
N THR A 38 -11.49 -5.33 -15.16
CA THR A 38 -12.26 -6.19 -14.27
C THR A 38 -11.35 -7.12 -13.50
N ILE A 39 -11.75 -7.44 -12.27
CA ILE A 39 -11.07 -8.39 -11.39
C ILE A 39 -11.88 -9.68 -11.38
N ASP A 40 -11.28 -10.78 -11.80
CA ASP A 40 -11.89 -12.10 -11.78
C ASP A 40 -11.22 -12.96 -10.69
N HIS A 41 -12.04 -13.50 -9.80
CA HIS A 41 -11.63 -14.40 -8.73
C HIS A 41 -12.16 -15.81 -8.99
N SER A 42 -11.22 -16.76 -9.13
CA SER A 42 -11.51 -18.17 -9.32
C SER A 42 -10.89 -19.03 -8.21
N LYS A 43 -11.21 -20.33 -8.17
CA LYS A 43 -10.52 -21.30 -7.30
C LYS A 43 -8.98 -21.35 -7.51
N LYS A 44 -8.50 -20.89 -8.67
CA LYS A 44 -7.08 -20.90 -9.04
C LYS A 44 -6.36 -19.58 -8.73
N GLY A 45 -7.03 -18.64 -8.06
CA GLY A 45 -6.51 -17.31 -7.74
C GLY A 45 -7.18 -16.20 -8.55
N TYR A 46 -6.51 -15.05 -8.61
CA TYR A 46 -7.01 -13.82 -9.23
C TYR A 46 -6.46 -13.62 -10.65
N SER A 47 -7.28 -13.06 -11.53
CA SER A 47 -6.84 -12.45 -12.78
C SER A 47 -7.44 -11.06 -12.95
N ILE A 48 -6.77 -10.22 -13.72
CA ILE A 48 -7.28 -8.90 -14.12
C ILE A 48 -7.36 -8.86 -15.64
N ARG A 49 -8.45 -8.25 -16.15
CA ARG A 49 -8.72 -8.14 -17.57
C ARG A 49 -9.03 -6.69 -17.93
N GLN A 50 -8.31 -6.13 -18.89
CA GLN A 50 -8.58 -4.82 -19.46
C GLN A 50 -9.92 -4.85 -20.22
N VAL A 51 -10.72 -3.81 -20.02
CA VAL A 51 -11.97 -3.59 -20.77
C VAL A 51 -11.64 -2.67 -21.95
N SER A 52 -11.80 -3.19 -23.18
CA SER A 52 -11.50 -2.44 -24.40
C SER A 52 -12.72 -1.60 -24.81
N GLY A 53 -12.59 -0.27 -24.80
CA GLY A 53 -13.58 0.63 -25.42
C GLY A 53 -14.01 1.85 -24.62
N GLU A 54 -13.63 1.98 -23.34
CA GLU A 54 -13.92 3.17 -22.54
C GLU A 54 -12.67 4.05 -22.41
N GLU A 55 -12.75 5.32 -22.86
CA GLU A 55 -11.78 6.36 -22.53
C GLU A 55 -11.96 6.78 -21.07
N THR A 56 -11.55 5.93 -20.14
CA THR A 56 -11.49 6.29 -18.72
C THR A 56 -10.26 7.15 -18.45
N GLU A 57 -10.45 8.29 -17.81
CA GLU A 57 -9.34 9.12 -17.35
C GLU A 57 -8.56 8.43 -16.24
N LEU A 58 -7.43 7.83 -16.63
CA LEU A 58 -6.46 7.25 -15.72
C LEU A 58 -5.45 8.30 -15.25
N SER A 59 -5.08 8.21 -13.98
CA SER A 59 -3.94 8.94 -13.42
C SER A 59 -2.61 8.52 -14.09
N ALA A 60 -1.56 9.31 -13.91
CA ALA A 60 -0.28 9.08 -14.58
C ALA A 60 0.36 7.74 -14.17
N GLU A 61 0.25 7.38 -12.89
CA GLU A 61 0.74 6.13 -12.32
C GLU A 61 -0.12 4.94 -12.73
N GLU A 62 -1.43 5.09 -12.87
CA GLU A 62 -2.31 4.03 -13.39
C GLU A 62 -2.00 3.75 -14.86
N LYS A 63 -1.80 4.78 -15.68
CA LYS A 63 -1.31 4.64 -17.06
C LYS A 63 0.03 3.90 -17.10
N ALA A 64 0.93 4.23 -16.17
CA ALA A 64 2.21 3.54 -16.05
C ALA A 64 2.04 2.05 -15.71
N ILE A 65 1.16 1.72 -14.76
CA ILE A 65 0.84 0.32 -14.40
C ILE A 65 0.23 -0.40 -15.59
N ALA A 66 -0.84 0.14 -16.18
CA ALA A 66 -1.57 -0.45 -17.29
C ALA A 66 -0.68 -0.73 -18.51
N SER A 67 0.18 0.23 -18.86
CA SER A 67 1.12 0.09 -19.99
C SER A 67 2.09 -1.08 -19.85
N VAL A 68 2.35 -1.53 -18.62
CA VAL A 68 3.21 -2.69 -18.36
C VAL A 68 2.35 -3.95 -18.24
N LEU A 69 1.29 -3.92 -17.43
CA LEU A 69 0.44 -5.07 -17.12
C LEU A 69 -0.24 -5.66 -18.36
N PHE A 70 -0.70 -4.81 -19.27
CA PHE A 70 -1.44 -5.22 -20.47
C PHE A 70 -0.61 -5.17 -21.76
N SER A 71 0.72 -5.02 -21.64
CA SER A 71 1.64 -4.96 -22.78
C SER A 71 1.66 -6.21 -23.66
N ARG A 72 1.28 -7.37 -23.11
CA ARG A 72 1.30 -8.68 -23.78
C ARG A 72 -0.09 -9.22 -24.13
N GLY A 73 -1.15 -8.50 -23.76
CA GLY A 73 -2.52 -8.94 -23.96
C GLY A 73 -3.47 -8.32 -22.92
N PRO A 74 -4.80 -8.48 -23.13
CA PRO A 74 -5.81 -7.84 -22.31
C PRO A 74 -6.05 -8.53 -20.97
N GLU A 75 -5.46 -9.69 -20.69
CA GLU A 75 -5.68 -10.44 -19.45
C GLU A 75 -4.35 -10.91 -18.84
N ILE A 76 -4.22 -10.76 -17.53
CA ILE A 76 -3.06 -11.21 -16.77
C ILE A 76 -3.49 -11.88 -15.46
N LYS A 77 -2.84 -13.00 -15.13
CA LYS A 77 -3.06 -13.73 -13.89
C LYS A 77 -2.13 -13.21 -12.80
N LEU A 78 -2.64 -13.08 -11.59
CA LEU A 78 -1.86 -12.75 -10.40
C LEU A 78 -1.20 -14.03 -9.88
N ASP A 79 -0.13 -14.42 -10.56
CA ASP A 79 0.71 -15.55 -10.18
C ASP A 79 2.19 -15.13 -10.16
N ASN A 80 3.02 -15.97 -9.53
CA ASN A 80 4.45 -15.74 -9.44
C ASN A 80 5.18 -15.86 -10.79
N LYS A 81 4.55 -16.35 -11.86
CA LYS A 81 5.18 -16.40 -13.19
C LYS A 81 5.25 -15.02 -13.82
N ASN A 82 4.32 -14.15 -13.43
CA ASN A 82 4.26 -12.76 -13.90
C ASN A 82 5.06 -11.79 -13.02
N HIS A 83 5.93 -12.27 -12.12
CA HIS A 83 6.60 -11.43 -11.13
C HIS A 83 7.51 -10.35 -11.67
N LEU A 84 8.20 -10.62 -12.78
CA LEU A 84 8.98 -9.60 -13.46
C LEU A 84 8.09 -8.47 -13.97
N LEU A 85 6.90 -8.82 -14.44
CA LEU A 85 5.96 -7.88 -15.05
C LEU A 85 5.25 -7.03 -13.98
N PHE A 86 4.83 -7.64 -12.87
CA PHE A 86 4.34 -6.89 -11.68
C PHE A 86 5.44 -6.04 -11.04
N GLY A 87 6.67 -6.55 -10.95
CA GLY A 87 7.83 -5.80 -10.46
C GLY A 87 8.14 -4.59 -11.34
N GLN A 88 8.11 -4.74 -12.66
CA GLN A 88 8.27 -3.63 -13.61
C GLN A 88 7.14 -2.61 -13.48
N ALA A 89 5.89 -3.05 -13.36
CA ALA A 89 4.75 -2.15 -13.16
C ALA A 89 4.89 -1.35 -11.86
N ARG A 90 5.28 -2.01 -10.76
CA ARG A 90 5.56 -1.37 -9.47
C ARG A 90 6.69 -0.34 -9.58
N ASN A 91 7.79 -0.68 -10.24
CA ASN A 91 8.94 0.23 -10.38
C ASN A 91 8.60 1.44 -11.25
N LYS A 92 7.82 1.24 -12.32
CA LYS A 92 7.37 2.33 -13.19
C LYS A 92 6.36 3.25 -12.48
N ALA A 93 5.42 2.69 -11.72
CA ALA A 93 4.54 3.49 -10.86
C ALA A 93 5.32 4.26 -9.80
N ALA A 94 6.30 3.62 -9.17
CA ALA A 94 7.15 4.23 -8.16
C ALA A 94 7.96 5.42 -8.71
N SER A 95 8.48 5.32 -9.94
CA SER A 95 9.22 6.43 -10.55
C SER A 95 8.30 7.60 -10.88
N VAL A 96 7.09 7.35 -11.40
CA VAL A 96 6.09 8.39 -11.68
C VAL A 96 5.64 9.09 -10.39
N LEU A 97 5.26 8.32 -9.37
CA LEU A 97 4.86 8.85 -8.07
C LEU A 97 6.01 9.62 -7.39
N LYS A 98 7.23 9.09 -7.43
CA LYS A 98 8.40 9.79 -6.86
C LYS A 98 8.64 11.12 -7.58
N ALA A 99 8.58 11.13 -8.91
CA ALA A 99 8.79 12.34 -9.71
C ALA A 99 7.72 13.41 -9.46
N LYS A 100 6.45 13.00 -9.35
CA LYS A 100 5.33 13.92 -9.06
C LYS A 100 5.35 14.40 -7.61
N MET A 101 5.57 13.50 -6.64
CA MET A 101 5.35 13.81 -5.22
C MET A 101 6.56 14.40 -4.50
N THR A 102 7.77 13.98 -4.86
CA THR A 102 8.98 14.36 -4.09
C THR A 102 9.26 15.87 -4.13
N PRO A 103 9.24 16.54 -5.29
CA PRO A 103 9.64 17.95 -5.36
C PRO A 103 8.77 18.89 -4.53
N GLU A 104 7.47 18.62 -4.44
CA GLU A 104 6.49 19.51 -3.82
C GLU A 104 6.15 19.09 -2.38
N TYR A 105 6.04 17.78 -2.11
CA TYR A 105 5.53 17.26 -0.84
C TYR A 105 6.60 16.65 0.08
N PHE A 106 7.82 16.40 -0.41
CA PHE A 106 8.89 15.81 0.41
C PHE A 106 10.19 16.61 0.36
N SER A 107 10.61 17.11 1.52
CA SER A 107 11.96 17.63 1.72
C SER A 107 12.94 16.50 1.99
N LEU A 108 14.03 16.45 1.23
CA LEU A 108 15.11 15.48 1.44
C LEU A 108 16.14 15.97 2.49
N ASN A 109 15.94 17.15 3.09
CA ASN A 109 16.83 17.82 4.07
C ASN A 109 18.33 17.64 3.77
N THR A 110 18.68 17.55 2.49
CA THR A 110 20.04 17.24 2.03
C THR A 110 21.02 18.33 2.44
N SER A 111 20.56 19.56 2.61
CA SER A 111 21.34 20.66 3.16
C SER A 111 21.83 20.40 4.59
N GLN A 112 21.03 19.72 5.43
CA GLN A 112 21.41 19.38 6.80
C GLN A 112 22.41 18.20 6.86
N LEU A 113 22.47 17.39 5.80
CA LEU A 113 23.45 16.30 5.68
C LEU A 113 24.83 16.77 5.22
N LEU A 114 24.91 17.94 4.57
CA LEU A 114 26.15 18.47 4.00
C LEU A 114 27.26 18.65 5.05
N PRO A 115 27.03 19.28 6.23
CA PRO A 115 28.09 19.45 7.23
C PRO A 115 28.59 18.11 7.78
N GLY A 116 27.67 17.17 8.03
CA GLY A 116 28.02 15.82 8.51
C GLY A 116 28.83 15.02 7.49
N PHE A 117 28.47 15.16 6.20
CA PHE A 117 29.21 14.53 5.10
C PHE A 117 30.61 15.15 4.92
N VAL A 118 30.73 16.48 4.99
CA VAL A 118 32.04 17.15 4.91
C VAL A 118 32.93 16.74 6.08
N LEU A 119 32.37 16.67 7.30
CA LEU A 119 33.10 16.26 8.49
C LEU A 119 33.57 14.80 8.40
N SER A 120 32.72 13.88 7.90
CA SER A 120 33.09 12.47 7.76
C SER A 120 34.18 12.24 6.70
N VAL A 121 34.13 12.96 5.58
CA VAL A 121 35.20 12.94 4.56
C VAL A 121 36.50 13.49 5.14
N LEU A 122 36.46 14.63 5.82
CA LEU A 122 37.64 15.25 6.42
C LEU A 122 38.28 14.35 7.47
N TRP A 123 37.47 13.72 8.32
CA TRP A 123 37.93 12.75 9.32
C TRP A 123 38.58 11.52 8.69
N THR A 124 37.97 11.00 7.61
CA THR A 124 38.51 9.85 6.87
C THR A 124 39.87 10.19 6.25
N VAL A 125 40.02 11.36 5.61
CA VAL A 125 41.31 11.81 5.04
C VAL A 125 42.36 11.98 6.15
N LEU A 126 41.98 12.51 7.31
CA LEU A 126 42.89 12.60 8.46
C LEU A 126 43.39 11.20 8.87
N THR A 127 42.49 10.21 8.96
CA THR A 127 42.89 8.84 9.36
C THR A 127 43.87 8.17 8.41
N PHE A 128 43.89 8.51 7.11
CA PHE A 128 44.91 8.02 6.18
C PHE A 128 46.34 8.49 6.53
N ASN A 129 46.49 9.63 7.20
CA ASN A 129 47.79 10.20 7.55
C ASN A 129 48.35 9.64 8.88
N PHE A 130 47.49 9.14 9.75
CA PHE A 130 47.87 8.68 11.10
C PHE A 130 47.69 7.18 11.32
N SER A 131 46.99 6.47 10.43
CA SER A 131 46.71 5.04 10.61
C SER A 131 47.92 4.18 10.21
N PRO A 132 48.34 3.21 11.05
CA PRO A 132 49.39 2.25 10.71
C PRO A 132 48.97 1.25 9.63
N SER A 133 47.67 1.18 9.29
CA SER A 133 47.11 0.28 8.28
C SER A 133 46.04 0.97 7.44
N PRO A 134 45.98 0.73 6.12
CA PRO A 134 44.93 1.27 5.25
C PRO A 134 43.57 0.59 5.49
N ALA A 135 43.49 -0.52 6.23
CA ALA A 135 42.23 -1.21 6.50
C ALA A 135 41.24 -0.35 7.31
N VAL A 136 41.74 0.41 8.29
CA VAL A 136 40.91 1.27 9.16
C VAL A 136 40.18 2.36 8.38
N PRO A 137 40.83 3.22 7.57
CA PRO A 137 40.12 4.24 6.81
C PRO A 137 39.18 3.64 5.76
N VAL A 138 39.51 2.49 5.15
CA VAL A 138 38.60 1.80 4.21
C VAL A 138 37.32 1.35 4.91
N ILE A 139 37.41 0.75 6.11
CA ILE A 139 36.23 0.38 6.90
C ILE A 139 35.39 1.61 7.26
N LEU A 140 36.02 2.72 7.64
CA LEU A 140 35.33 3.97 7.96
C LEU A 140 34.57 4.55 6.76
N VAL A 141 35.14 4.48 5.54
CA VAL A 141 34.44 4.89 4.31
C VAL A 141 33.15 4.10 4.14
N PHE A 142 33.21 2.77 4.24
CA PHE A 142 32.02 1.93 4.10
C PHE A 142 30.99 2.19 5.20
N LEU A 143 31.45 2.41 6.44
CA LEU A 143 30.58 2.75 7.57
C LEU A 143 29.88 4.09 7.36
N PHE A 144 30.60 5.15 6.97
CA PHE A 144 30.02 6.46 6.71
C PHE A 144 29.10 6.45 5.49
N LEU A 145 29.42 5.66 4.45
CA LEU A 145 28.54 5.47 3.30
C LEU A 145 27.23 4.78 3.73
N ALA A 146 27.32 3.71 4.52
CA ALA A 146 26.13 3.02 5.06
C ALA A 146 25.28 3.95 5.94
N LEU A 147 25.91 4.73 6.82
CA LEU A 147 25.24 5.73 7.65
C LEU A 147 24.60 6.83 6.80
N ALA A 148 25.28 7.35 5.77
CA ALA A 148 24.73 8.36 4.88
C ALA A 148 23.49 7.84 4.15
N ILE A 149 23.54 6.62 3.62
CA ILE A 149 22.37 5.96 2.99
C ILE A 149 21.24 5.80 4.00
N LEU A 150 21.53 5.35 5.22
CA LEU A 150 20.56 5.19 6.29
C LEU A 150 19.90 6.54 6.65
N PHE A 151 20.68 7.60 6.80
CA PHE A 151 20.19 8.93 7.14
C PHE A 151 19.37 9.57 6.02
N ILE A 152 19.78 9.41 4.75
CA ILE A 152 18.97 9.84 3.60
C ILE A 152 17.60 9.13 3.60
N TRP A 153 17.58 7.86 3.97
CA TRP A 153 16.34 7.09 4.08
C TRP A 153 15.48 7.51 5.29
N LEU A 154 16.12 7.81 6.44
CA LEU A 154 15.43 8.13 7.70
C LEU A 154 14.92 9.58 7.78
N ILE A 155 15.62 10.54 7.17
CA ILE A 155 15.31 11.99 7.29
C ILE A 155 14.30 12.46 6.23
N ARG A 156 13.72 11.58 5.41
CA ARG A 156 12.66 11.97 4.48
C ARG A 156 11.50 12.61 5.26
N ALA A 157 11.32 13.92 5.09
CA ALA A 157 10.36 14.70 5.86
C ALA A 157 9.34 15.36 4.91
N PRO A 158 8.05 15.38 5.26
CA PRO A 158 7.04 16.07 4.47
C PRO A 158 7.25 17.59 4.54
N THR A 159 6.99 18.28 3.43
CA THR A 159 6.96 19.75 3.35
C THR A 159 5.73 20.30 4.07
N LEU A 160 5.59 21.63 4.20
CA LEU A 160 4.38 22.24 4.75
C LEU A 160 3.12 21.84 3.97
N GLN A 161 3.17 21.88 2.65
CA GLN A 161 2.07 21.41 1.78
C GLN A 161 1.84 19.90 1.93
N GLY A 162 2.92 19.11 2.00
CA GLY A 162 2.84 17.68 2.25
C GLY A 162 2.16 17.36 3.58
N ARG A 163 2.45 18.14 4.65
CA ARG A 163 1.83 18.00 5.97
C ARG A 163 0.33 18.26 5.91
N VAL A 164 -0.11 19.37 5.30
CA VAL A 164 -1.53 19.70 5.17
C VAL A 164 -2.30 18.57 4.48
N LEU A 165 -1.78 18.05 3.37
CA LEU A 165 -2.44 16.96 2.65
C LEU A 165 -2.40 15.63 3.41
N MET A 166 -1.35 15.37 4.21
CA MET A 166 -1.32 14.22 5.10
C MET A 166 -2.38 14.33 6.20
N ASP A 167 -2.58 15.52 6.76
CA ASP A 167 -3.62 15.78 7.75
C ASP A 167 -5.03 15.64 7.14
N GLU A 168 -5.23 16.10 5.90
CA GLU A 168 -6.47 15.85 5.15
C GLU A 168 -6.70 14.35 4.90
N ALA A 169 -5.65 13.62 4.52
CA ALA A 169 -5.73 12.17 4.33
C ALA A 169 -6.06 11.44 5.63
N GLU A 170 -5.54 11.91 6.77
CA GLU A 170 -5.87 11.40 8.09
C GLU A 170 -7.30 11.75 8.50
N GLY A 171 -7.76 12.96 8.22
CA GLY A 171 -9.15 13.38 8.38
C GLY A 171 -10.12 12.50 7.59
N PHE A 172 -9.78 12.23 6.33
CA PHE A 172 -10.56 11.34 5.48
C PHE A 172 -10.50 9.88 5.95
N LYS A 173 -9.35 9.42 6.45
CA LYS A 173 -9.23 8.10 7.09
C LYS A 173 -10.16 7.98 8.28
N MET A 174 -10.20 9.00 9.16
CA MET A 174 -11.12 9.05 10.30
C MET A 174 -12.57 8.97 9.81
N TYR A 175 -12.93 9.75 8.78
CA TYR A 175 -14.27 9.69 8.18
C TYR A 175 -14.64 8.27 7.73
N LEU A 176 -13.75 7.57 7.05
CA LEU A 176 -13.99 6.21 6.54
C LEU A 176 -14.01 5.15 7.66
N SER A 177 -13.28 5.38 8.76
CA SER A 177 -13.17 4.44 9.88
C SER A 177 -14.25 4.60 10.95
N VAL A 178 -14.98 5.74 11.00
CA VAL A 178 -16.01 5.97 12.03
C VAL A 178 -17.03 4.83 12.04
N ALA A 179 -17.04 4.09 13.14
CA ALA A 179 -17.97 3.02 13.39
C ALA A 179 -19.33 3.57 13.84
N GLU A 180 -20.40 2.94 13.37
CA GLU A 180 -21.81 3.28 13.60
C GLU A 180 -22.22 3.58 15.06
N LYS A 181 -21.48 3.09 16.06
CA LYS A 181 -21.81 3.26 17.50
C LYS A 181 -21.66 4.70 17.98
N ASP A 182 -20.68 5.45 17.48
CA ASP A 182 -20.50 6.87 17.82
C ASP A 182 -21.43 7.79 17.01
N ARG A 183 -22.21 7.20 16.11
CA ARG A 183 -23.00 7.88 15.09
C ARG A 183 -24.47 8.07 15.43
N LEU A 184 -24.93 7.48 16.53
CA LEU A 184 -26.27 7.72 17.09
C LEU A 184 -26.53 9.21 17.41
N ASN A 185 -25.50 10.07 17.39
CA ASN A 185 -25.61 11.52 17.58
C ASN A 185 -25.42 12.39 16.32
N ILE A 186 -25.20 11.81 15.13
CA ILE A 186 -25.04 12.59 13.89
C ILE A 186 -26.28 12.39 13.02
N MET A 187 -27.34 13.12 13.36
CA MET A 187 -28.50 13.31 12.50
C MET A 187 -28.03 13.91 11.18
N SER A 188 -28.52 13.37 10.06
CA SER A 188 -28.34 13.92 8.70
C SER A 188 -27.01 13.61 8.01
N GLU A 189 -26.63 12.34 7.89
CA GLU A 189 -25.74 11.93 6.80
C GLU A 189 -26.56 11.37 5.61
N PRO A 190 -26.25 11.74 4.35
CA PRO A 190 -26.95 11.20 3.20
C PRO A 190 -26.71 9.69 3.08
N ASP A 191 -27.74 8.93 2.73
CA ASP A 191 -27.69 7.48 2.60
C ASP A 191 -26.45 7.00 1.81
N LEU A 192 -25.76 5.99 2.34
CA LEU A 192 -24.59 5.41 1.71
C LEU A 192 -25.04 4.61 0.47
N THR A 193 -25.05 5.25 -0.71
CA THR A 193 -25.39 4.59 -1.98
C THR A 193 -24.24 3.71 -2.47
N ALA A 194 -24.56 2.66 -3.25
CA ALA A 194 -23.58 1.77 -3.90
C ALA A 194 -22.49 2.53 -4.67
N GLY A 195 -22.85 3.53 -5.48
CA GLY A 195 -21.86 4.33 -6.22
C GLY A 195 -20.90 5.12 -5.32
N ARG A 196 -21.36 5.57 -4.14
CA ARG A 196 -20.48 6.25 -3.16
C ARG A 196 -19.53 5.26 -2.49
N PHE A 197 -20.01 4.04 -2.19
CA PHE A 197 -19.15 2.98 -1.67
C PHE A 197 -18.03 2.65 -2.64
N GLU A 198 -18.36 2.45 -3.93
CA GLU A 198 -17.38 2.15 -4.98
C GLU A 198 -16.38 3.29 -5.16
N LYS A 199 -16.86 4.54 -5.21
CA LYS A 199 -16.02 5.74 -5.33
C LYS A 199 -14.94 5.84 -4.24
N TYR A 200 -15.26 5.47 -3.00
CA TYR A 200 -14.33 5.59 -1.87
C TYR A 200 -13.62 4.29 -1.49
N LEU A 201 -14.00 3.15 -2.06
CA LEU A 201 -13.37 1.86 -1.78
C LEU A 201 -11.85 1.85 -2.09
N PRO A 202 -11.37 2.37 -3.24
CA PRO A 202 -9.94 2.47 -3.50
C PRO A 202 -9.18 3.29 -2.44
N TYR A 203 -9.78 4.38 -1.95
CA TYR A 203 -9.18 5.22 -0.92
C TYR A 203 -9.19 4.54 0.46
N ALA A 204 -10.24 3.78 0.77
CA ALA A 204 -10.28 2.99 1.99
C ALA A 204 -9.15 1.95 2.02
N ILE A 205 -8.88 1.30 0.87
CA ILE A 205 -7.74 0.38 0.71
C ILE A 205 -6.40 1.12 0.82
N ALA A 206 -6.28 2.29 0.19
CA ALA A 206 -5.08 3.14 0.26
C ALA A 206 -4.71 3.49 1.72
N LEU A 207 -5.71 3.83 2.53
CA LEU A 207 -5.57 4.25 3.92
C LEU A 207 -5.58 3.09 4.93
N GLY A 208 -6.00 1.89 4.52
CA GLY A 208 -6.03 0.68 5.35
C GLY A 208 -7.26 0.53 6.23
N VAL A 209 -8.37 1.15 5.85
CA VAL A 209 -9.63 1.19 6.59
C VAL A 209 -10.76 0.51 5.81
N GLU A 210 -10.42 -0.32 4.81
CA GLU A 210 -11.38 -0.98 3.94
C GLU A 210 -12.36 -1.87 4.69
N ASN A 211 -11.91 -2.57 5.74
CA ASN A 211 -12.77 -3.45 6.54
C ASN A 211 -13.82 -2.67 7.37
N GLU A 212 -13.47 -1.45 7.80
CA GLU A 212 -14.35 -0.56 8.57
C GLU A 212 -15.35 0.10 7.63
N TRP A 213 -14.88 0.57 6.48
CA TRP A 213 -15.70 1.13 5.42
C TRP A 213 -16.73 0.12 4.88
N GLY A 214 -16.31 -1.13 4.63
CA GLY A 214 -17.21 -2.21 4.22
C GLY A 214 -18.32 -2.47 5.23
N ARG A 215 -17.99 -2.41 6.54
CA ARG A 215 -18.95 -2.69 7.61
C ARG A 215 -20.01 -1.60 7.70
N ARG A 216 -19.58 -0.36 7.53
CA ARG A 216 -20.48 0.80 7.49
C ARG A 216 -21.45 0.69 6.31
N PHE A 217 -20.97 0.31 5.14
CA PHE A 217 -21.84 0.12 3.97
C PHE A 217 -22.82 -1.04 4.17
N GLU A 218 -22.36 -2.17 4.74
CA GLU A 218 -23.25 -3.29 5.08
C GLU A 218 -24.36 -2.88 6.06
N ASN A 219 -24.03 -2.07 7.08
CA ASN A 219 -25.02 -1.56 8.03
C ASN A 219 -26.00 -0.57 7.38
N ALA A 220 -25.51 0.30 6.49
CA ALA A 220 -26.35 1.22 5.73
C ALA A 220 -27.36 0.46 4.85
N LEU A 221 -26.91 -0.58 4.13
CA LEU A 221 -27.76 -1.43 3.30
C LEU A 221 -28.81 -2.22 4.12
N LYS A 222 -28.46 -2.66 5.34
CA LYS A 222 -29.42 -3.31 6.24
C LYS A 222 -30.53 -2.35 6.69
N ARG A 223 -30.23 -1.06 6.81
CA ARG A 223 -31.20 -0.03 7.23
C ARG A 223 -32.14 0.42 6.11
N SER A 224 -31.65 0.46 4.88
CA SER A 224 -32.44 0.94 3.73
C SER A 224 -33.51 -0.06 3.27
N ALA A 225 -33.52 -1.31 3.74
CA ALA A 225 -34.48 -2.40 3.39
C ALA A 225 -34.68 -2.68 1.88
N GLN A 226 -34.06 -1.89 1.01
CA GLN A 226 -33.89 -2.03 -0.42
C GLN A 226 -32.39 -2.14 -0.72
N ASP A 227 -32.07 -2.91 -1.76
CA ASP A 227 -30.76 -3.03 -2.43
C ASP A 227 -29.68 -3.96 -1.84
N ALA A 228 -29.79 -4.41 -0.59
CA ALA A 228 -28.77 -5.29 -0.01
C ALA A 228 -28.62 -6.66 -0.73
N ARG A 229 -29.68 -7.14 -1.40
CA ARG A 229 -29.68 -8.45 -2.10
C ARG A 229 -29.22 -8.37 -3.56
N ASP A 230 -29.23 -7.18 -4.16
CA ASP A 230 -29.04 -7.01 -5.61
C ASP A 230 -27.79 -6.21 -5.99
N TYR A 231 -27.04 -5.67 -5.03
CA TYR A 231 -25.79 -4.98 -5.35
C TYR A 231 -24.75 -5.98 -5.91
N ARG A 232 -24.36 -5.76 -7.17
CA ARG A 232 -23.33 -6.53 -7.88
C ARG A 232 -22.41 -5.56 -8.64
N PRO A 233 -21.15 -5.39 -8.22
CA PRO A 233 -20.20 -4.54 -8.92
C PRO A 233 -19.90 -5.15 -10.28
N SER A 234 -19.99 -4.34 -11.34
CA SER A 234 -19.60 -4.74 -12.69
C SER A 234 -18.09 -5.05 -12.79
N TRP A 235 -17.29 -4.46 -11.91
CA TRP A 235 -15.84 -4.53 -11.92
C TRP A 235 -15.25 -5.76 -11.23
N TYR A 236 -16.06 -6.58 -10.52
CA TYR A 236 -15.60 -7.78 -9.83
C TYR A 236 -16.48 -9.00 -10.11
N THR A 237 -15.84 -10.09 -10.53
CA THR A 237 -16.48 -11.41 -10.70
C THR A 237 -15.85 -12.41 -9.75
N GLY A 238 -16.66 -13.29 -9.14
CA GLY A 238 -16.19 -14.30 -8.20
C GLY A 238 -17.00 -15.59 -8.24
N PRO A 239 -16.64 -16.61 -7.45
CA PRO A 239 -17.38 -17.87 -7.39
C PRO A 239 -18.84 -17.61 -6.99
N ALA A 240 -19.81 -18.32 -7.58
CA ALA A 240 -21.24 -18.06 -7.43
C ALA A 240 -21.73 -17.88 -5.98
N ALA A 241 -21.14 -18.57 -4.99
CA ALA A 241 -21.44 -18.41 -3.56
C ALA A 241 -21.03 -17.03 -2.98
N ALA A 242 -20.04 -16.36 -3.57
CA ALA A 242 -19.64 -14.99 -3.24
C ALA A 242 -20.51 -13.93 -3.96
N VAL A 243 -21.17 -14.31 -5.07
CA VAL A 243 -21.98 -13.39 -5.91
C VAL A 243 -23.49 -13.51 -5.63
N SER A 244 -23.95 -14.64 -5.09
CA SER A 244 -25.35 -14.87 -4.69
C SER A 244 -25.73 -14.24 -3.34
N GLY A 245 -24.75 -13.74 -2.59
CA GLY A 245 -24.92 -13.06 -1.32
C GLY A 245 -23.85 -11.98 -1.16
N PHE A 246 -23.84 -11.04 -2.10
CA PHE A 246 -22.90 -9.93 -2.07
C PHE A 246 -22.94 -9.24 -0.70
N SER A 247 -21.85 -9.30 0.05
CA SER A 247 -21.68 -8.45 1.23
C SER A 247 -20.44 -7.58 1.04
N PRO A 248 -20.55 -6.26 1.25
CA PRO A 248 -19.41 -5.35 1.27
C PRO A 248 -18.28 -5.83 2.19
N GLN A 249 -18.65 -6.53 3.26
CA GLN A 249 -17.72 -7.12 4.22
C GLN A 249 -16.89 -8.26 3.61
N ILE A 250 -17.47 -9.13 2.78
CA ILE A 250 -16.72 -10.22 2.11
C ILE A 250 -15.71 -9.66 1.11
N ILE A 251 -16.02 -8.56 0.42
CA ILE A 251 -15.06 -7.95 -0.53
C ILE A 251 -13.97 -7.19 0.21
N THR A 252 -14.32 -6.38 1.20
CA THR A 252 -13.31 -5.62 1.93
C THR A 252 -12.38 -6.53 2.75
N SER A 253 -12.92 -7.59 3.37
CA SER A 253 -12.12 -8.55 4.12
C SER A 253 -11.44 -9.61 3.24
N GLY A 254 -12.12 -10.07 2.19
CA GLY A 254 -11.65 -11.12 1.29
C GLY A 254 -10.82 -10.57 0.14
N VAL A 255 -11.40 -9.72 -0.71
CA VAL A 255 -10.68 -9.12 -1.84
C VAL A 255 -9.56 -8.22 -1.34
N GLY A 256 -9.80 -7.28 -0.43
CA GLY A 256 -8.75 -6.36 0.06
C GLY A 256 -7.47 -7.07 0.50
N ARG A 257 -7.58 -8.06 1.41
CA ARG A 257 -6.42 -8.80 1.93
C ARG A 257 -5.88 -9.85 0.96
N SER A 258 -6.72 -10.67 0.36
CA SER A 258 -6.23 -11.77 -0.49
C SER A 258 -5.79 -11.30 -1.87
N PHE A 259 -6.38 -10.24 -2.42
CA PHE A 259 -5.92 -9.58 -3.64
C PHE A 259 -4.62 -8.82 -3.41
N SER A 260 -4.49 -8.04 -2.32
CA SER A 260 -3.20 -7.46 -1.95
C SER A 260 -2.13 -8.53 -1.76
N SER A 261 -2.45 -9.62 -1.05
CA SER A 261 -1.54 -10.76 -0.89
C SER A 261 -1.17 -11.42 -2.23
N ALA A 262 -2.12 -11.54 -3.15
CA ALA A 262 -1.88 -12.09 -4.49
C ALA A 262 -0.99 -11.17 -5.32
N ILE A 263 -1.15 -9.84 -5.24
CA ILE A 263 -0.27 -8.87 -5.89
C ILE A 263 1.14 -8.94 -5.30
N SER A 264 1.25 -8.99 -3.96
CA SER A 264 2.54 -9.10 -3.28
C SER A 264 3.25 -10.40 -3.66
N SER A 265 2.54 -11.53 -3.63
CA SER A 265 3.09 -12.83 -4.06
C SER A 265 3.40 -12.87 -5.55
N ALA A 266 2.57 -12.24 -6.38
CA ALA A 266 2.83 -12.12 -7.80
C ALA A 266 4.06 -11.27 -8.04
N SER A 267 4.42 -10.31 -7.17
CA SER A 267 5.62 -9.46 -7.31
C SER A 267 6.91 -10.11 -6.80
N THR A 268 6.81 -11.25 -6.10
CA THR A 268 7.98 -11.98 -5.57
C THR A 268 8.42 -13.09 -6.53
N PRO A 269 9.73 -13.25 -6.80
CA PRO A 269 10.23 -14.39 -7.57
C PRO A 269 9.82 -15.73 -6.95
N PRO A 270 9.66 -16.80 -7.74
CA PRO A 270 9.49 -18.15 -7.20
C PRO A 270 10.67 -18.47 -6.28
N GLY A 271 10.40 -18.88 -5.04
CA GLY A 271 11.46 -19.27 -4.12
C GLY A 271 12.24 -20.46 -4.69
N SER A 272 13.55 -20.32 -4.81
CA SER A 272 14.43 -21.47 -4.77
C SER A 272 14.40 -22.03 -3.35
N SER A 273 13.95 -23.26 -3.19
CA SER A 273 14.16 -24.01 -1.96
C SER A 273 15.65 -24.31 -1.80
N SER A 274 16.42 -23.37 -1.24
CA SER A 274 17.71 -23.68 -0.63
C SER A 274 17.46 -23.99 0.84
N GLY A 275 17.38 -25.29 1.15
CA GLY A 275 17.42 -25.77 2.52
C GLY A 275 18.73 -25.35 3.18
N SER A 276 18.64 -24.51 4.21
CA SER A 276 19.67 -24.39 5.23
C SER A 276 19.03 -24.79 6.55
N GLY A 277 19.08 -26.08 6.84
CA GLY A 277 18.84 -26.58 8.20
C GLY A 277 20.04 -26.20 9.06
N GLY A 278 19.79 -25.39 10.07
CA GLY A 278 20.78 -24.98 11.07
C GLY A 278 20.05 -24.78 12.39
N GLY A 279 20.23 -25.72 13.31
CA GLY A 279 19.46 -25.86 14.54
C GLY A 279 19.80 -24.82 15.61
N GLY A 280 18.93 -24.74 16.61
CA GLY A 280 19.13 -23.91 17.80
C GLY A 280 17.87 -23.73 18.65
N SER A 281 17.31 -24.83 19.18
CA SER A 281 16.40 -24.73 20.34
C SER A 281 17.23 -24.61 21.60
N SER A 282 17.10 -23.49 22.32
CA SER A 282 17.48 -23.44 23.74
C SER A 282 16.19 -23.32 24.55
N GLY A 283 15.71 -24.48 24.99
CA GLY A 283 14.79 -24.57 26.10
C GLY A 283 15.51 -24.16 27.38
N GLY A 284 14.87 -23.26 28.13
CA GLY A 284 15.27 -22.90 29.48
C GLY A 284 14.02 -22.85 30.34
N GLY A 285 13.57 -24.03 30.77
CA GLY A 285 12.62 -24.15 31.87
C GLY A 285 13.36 -23.95 33.19
N GLY A 286 12.83 -23.08 34.04
CA GLY A 286 13.27 -22.90 35.41
C GLY A 286 12.05 -22.71 36.29
N GLY A 287 11.71 -23.74 37.08
CA GLY A 287 10.70 -23.67 38.12
C GLY A 287 11.28 -23.20 39.46
N GLY A 288 10.39 -22.91 40.41
CA GLY A 288 10.70 -22.99 41.84
C GLY A 288 10.19 -21.85 42.71
N GLY A 289 9.39 -22.20 43.73
CA GLY A 289 9.18 -21.48 44.99
C GLY A 289 8.05 -20.44 44.96
N GLY A 290 7.12 -20.33 45.92
CA GLY A 290 7.04 -20.86 47.29
C GLY A 290 6.53 -19.76 48.22
N GLY A 291 5.55 -20.07 49.08
CA GLY A 291 4.98 -19.18 50.14
C GLY A 291 3.61 -18.60 49.76
N GLY A 292 2.48 -18.80 50.46
CA GLY A 292 2.26 -19.06 51.89
C GLY A 292 2.49 -17.75 52.67
N GLY A 293 1.51 -17.07 53.26
CA GLY A 293 0.09 -17.31 53.45
C GLY A 293 -0.58 -16.07 54.10
N TRP A 294 -1.81 -16.26 54.58
CA TRP A 294 -2.62 -15.49 55.56
C TRP A 294 -2.67 -13.96 55.41
#